data_AF-A0A920B7Q4-F1
#
_entry.id   AF-A0A920B7Q4-F1
#
_cell.length_a   1.000
_cell.length_b   1.000
_cell.length_c   1.000
_cell.angle_alpha   90.00
_cell.angle_beta   90.00
_cell.angle_gamma   90.00
#
_symmetry.space_group_name_H-M   'P 1'
#
loop_
_entity.id
_entity.type
_entity.pdbx_description
1 polymer ?
#
loop_
_entity_poly.entity_id
_entity_poly.type
_entity_poly.pdbx_seq_one_letter_code
_entity_poly.pdbx_strand_id
1 'polypeptide(L)'
;MNHIEELLVVKRSGEVVGFDSQRINNAITAAINAGDEKYDSAKINEIVESIQGEIYDRFTEFYPNVENIQDIVEKHLLRSDMLDVARRYIIYRAERTSEREKLKDNISRKAELGKLKIIKRDGTTVLFNPQKVRETIYRICQKYPDTTSVDAISKELSRNIFDGATTNDIEKALLLASTAFIERDPDYSKVSAGFFMQRLYKEAIGISINEDTFFDEYKKTFIEGIKLGTEHKYLDPKLLEFDLERLSNSIDPERDELFEYLGIQTLYERYLQKHDEKRFELPQSFWMRVAMGLSFNENNKNARAIEFYNVLSKMHFVSSTPTLFHSGTPHPQLSSCYLTTVGDDLSHIFKCIGDNAQLSKWSGGLGNDWTNIRGTGPISKVQMSKVKVLYPSSK
;
A
#
# COMPACT_ATOMS: atom_id res chain seq x y z
N MET A 1 -57.34 15.96 -35.31
CA MET A 1 -56.09 15.75 -34.56
C MET A 1 -56.48 14.99 -33.30
N ASN A 2 -56.05 13.73 -33.18
CA ASN A 2 -56.39 12.90 -32.02
C ASN A 2 -55.62 13.44 -30.81
N HIS A 3 -56.32 14.05 -29.86
CA HIS A 3 -55.79 14.25 -28.52
C HIS A 3 -55.55 12.87 -27.91
N ILE A 4 -54.32 12.57 -27.49
CA ILE A 4 -54.00 11.36 -26.74
C ILE A 4 -54.67 11.52 -25.37
N GLU A 5 -55.74 10.75 -25.10
CA GLU A 5 -56.55 10.89 -23.87
C GLU A 5 -55.77 10.59 -22.58
N GLU A 6 -54.61 9.91 -22.64
CA GLU A 6 -53.71 9.72 -21.50
C GLU A 6 -52.24 9.86 -21.92
N LEU A 7 -51.58 10.95 -21.49
CA LEU A 7 -50.13 11.12 -21.68
C LEU A 7 -49.39 10.11 -20.78
N LEU A 8 -48.45 9.36 -21.35
CA LEU A 8 -47.61 8.40 -20.62
C LEU A 8 -46.17 8.90 -20.48
N VAL A 9 -45.49 8.47 -19.42
CA VAL A 9 -44.11 8.86 -19.07
C VAL A 9 -43.25 7.62 -18.89
N VAL A 10 -42.04 7.65 -19.46
CA VAL A 10 -41.04 6.60 -19.26
C VAL A 10 -40.26 6.87 -17.97
N LYS A 11 -40.45 6.03 -16.94
CA LYS A 11 -39.68 6.10 -15.69
C LYS A 11 -38.21 5.73 -15.94
N ARG A 12 -37.34 6.15 -15.01
CA ARG A 12 -35.91 5.78 -14.98
C ARG A 12 -35.63 4.26 -14.87
N SER A 13 -36.65 3.46 -14.55
CA SER A 13 -36.62 1.98 -14.56
C SER A 13 -36.92 1.37 -15.94
N GLY A 14 -37.39 2.17 -16.90
CA GLY A 14 -37.93 1.70 -18.19
C GLY A 14 -39.43 1.40 -18.17
N GLU A 15 -40.07 1.48 -17.00
CA GLU A 15 -41.53 1.30 -16.86
C GLU A 15 -42.27 2.52 -17.43
N VAL A 16 -43.34 2.27 -18.19
CA VAL A 16 -44.22 3.32 -18.73
C VAL A 16 -45.42 3.47 -17.80
N VAL A 17 -45.68 4.70 -17.34
CA VAL A 17 -46.80 5.00 -16.43
C VAL A 17 -47.58 6.23 -16.88
N GLY A 18 -48.82 6.38 -16.41
CA GLY A 18 -49.61 7.60 -16.61
C GLY A 18 -48.89 8.85 -16.10
N PHE A 19 -48.98 9.93 -16.86
CA PHE A 19 -48.52 11.26 -16.45
C PHE A 19 -49.37 11.77 -15.28
N ASP A 20 -48.69 12.24 -14.24
CA ASP A 20 -49.31 12.75 -13.03
C ASP A 20 -48.70 14.12 -12.71
N SER A 21 -49.47 15.17 -12.95
CA SER A 21 -49.06 16.56 -12.71
C SER A 21 -48.89 16.89 -11.24
N GLN A 22 -49.53 16.13 -10.34
CA GLN A 22 -49.36 16.31 -8.90
C GLN A 22 -47.92 16.07 -8.47
N ARG A 23 -47.18 15.21 -9.19
CA ARG A 23 -45.74 14.98 -8.94
C ARG A 23 -44.89 16.21 -9.25
N ILE A 24 -45.24 16.97 -10.27
CA ILE A 24 -44.55 18.22 -10.62
C ILE A 24 -44.82 19.26 -9.53
N ASN A 25 -46.09 19.41 -9.15
CA ASN A 25 -46.48 20.33 -8.07
C ASN A 25 -45.74 19.99 -6.76
N ASN A 26 -45.73 18.72 -6.36
CA ASN A 26 -45.05 18.26 -5.15
C ASN A 26 -43.53 18.53 -5.21
N ALA A 27 -42.89 18.36 -6.37
CA ALA A 27 -41.46 18.59 -6.55
C ALA A 27 -41.10 20.09 -6.48
N ILE A 28 -41.92 20.95 -7.08
CA ILE A 28 -41.76 22.42 -7.00
C ILE A 28 -42.00 22.89 -5.57
N THR A 29 -43.08 22.41 -4.93
CA THR A 29 -43.42 22.75 -3.54
C THR A 29 -42.33 22.29 -2.56
N ALA A 30 -41.74 21.11 -2.78
CA ALA A 30 -40.60 20.65 -1.99
C ALA A 30 -39.38 21.55 -2.14
N ALA A 31 -39.10 22.05 -3.36
CA ALA A 31 -38.02 23.01 -3.58
C ALA A 31 -38.29 24.36 -2.93
N ILE A 32 -39.54 24.84 -2.92
CA ILE A 32 -39.96 26.07 -2.23
C ILE A 32 -39.80 25.93 -0.71
N ASN A 33 -40.33 24.84 -0.13
CA ASN A 33 -40.27 24.57 1.31
C ASN A 33 -38.84 24.33 1.84
N ALA A 34 -37.88 24.06 0.95
CA ALA A 34 -36.46 23.99 1.29
C ALA A 34 -35.80 25.38 1.45
N GLY A 35 -36.53 26.48 1.23
CA GLY A 35 -36.10 27.85 1.48
C GLY A 35 -37.15 28.66 2.24
N ASP A 36 -36.88 29.96 2.44
CA ASP A 36 -37.74 30.86 3.24
C ASP A 36 -38.78 31.64 2.43
N GLU A 37 -38.79 31.47 1.11
CA GLU A 37 -39.70 32.17 0.22
C GLU A 37 -41.13 31.63 0.32
N LYS A 38 -42.11 32.54 0.28
CA LYS A 38 -43.52 32.19 0.22
C LYS A 38 -44.08 32.63 -1.12
N TYR A 39 -44.54 31.66 -1.89
CA TYR A 39 -45.27 31.89 -3.13
C TYR A 39 -46.75 31.57 -2.90
N ASP A 40 -47.63 32.35 -3.54
CA ASP A 40 -49.05 32.02 -3.55
C ASP A 40 -49.27 30.72 -4.34
N SER A 41 -50.13 29.86 -3.79
CA SER A 41 -50.68 28.67 -4.44
C SER A 41 -51.19 28.94 -5.86
N ALA A 42 -51.76 30.12 -6.11
CA ALA A 42 -52.23 30.50 -7.44
C ALA A 42 -51.08 30.59 -8.48
N LYS A 43 -49.95 31.18 -8.08
CA LYS A 43 -48.76 31.32 -8.95
C LYS A 43 -48.09 29.97 -9.23
N ILE A 44 -48.08 29.07 -8.24
CA ILE A 44 -47.55 27.70 -8.42
C ILE A 44 -48.42 26.91 -9.40
N ASN A 45 -49.74 26.99 -9.25
CA ASN A 45 -50.67 26.30 -10.15
C ASN A 45 -50.55 26.82 -11.59
N GLU A 46 -50.42 28.13 -11.80
CA GLU A 46 -50.20 28.72 -13.12
C GLU A 46 -48.92 28.19 -13.80
N ILE A 47 -47.83 28.06 -13.04
CA ILE A 47 -46.57 27.49 -13.55
C ILE A 47 -46.73 26.00 -13.88
N VAL A 48 -47.41 25.23 -13.03
CA VAL A 48 -47.67 23.80 -13.27
C VAL A 48 -48.54 23.63 -14.52
N GLU A 49 -49.58 24.43 -14.70
CA GLU A 49 -50.43 24.42 -15.91
C GLU A 49 -49.62 24.78 -17.16
N SER A 50 -48.73 25.77 -17.09
CA SER A 50 -47.85 26.14 -18.20
C SER A 50 -46.86 25.02 -18.57
N ILE A 51 -46.30 24.34 -17.55
CA ILE A 51 -45.44 23.16 -17.74
C ILE A 51 -46.23 22.02 -18.40
N GLN A 52 -47.45 21.75 -17.91
CA GLN A 52 -48.32 20.73 -18.51
C GLN A 52 -48.60 21.05 -19.97
N GLY A 53 -48.99 22.29 -20.29
CA GLY A 53 -49.22 22.74 -21.66
C GLY A 53 -48.01 22.48 -22.56
N GLU A 54 -46.80 22.89 -22.14
CA GLU A 54 -45.58 22.63 -22.92
C GLU A 54 -45.31 21.13 -23.10
N ILE A 55 -45.58 20.30 -22.10
CA ILE A 55 -45.39 18.85 -22.20
C ILE A 55 -46.37 18.26 -23.24
N TYR A 56 -47.66 18.62 -23.19
CA TYR A 56 -48.66 18.13 -24.14
C TYR A 56 -48.38 18.59 -25.58
N ASP A 57 -47.90 19.82 -25.76
CA ASP A 57 -47.58 20.37 -27.08
C ASP A 57 -46.30 19.76 -27.66
N ARG A 58 -45.30 19.50 -26.82
CA ARG A 58 -43.97 19.07 -27.26
C ARG A 58 -43.87 17.56 -27.48
N PHE A 59 -44.66 16.76 -26.76
CA PHE A 59 -44.56 15.29 -26.77
C PHE A 59 -45.80 14.64 -27.38
N THR A 60 -46.02 14.91 -28.66
CA THR A 60 -47.13 14.35 -29.45
C THR A 60 -46.78 13.03 -30.14
N GLU A 61 -45.51 12.83 -30.47
CA GLU A 61 -45.03 11.67 -31.24
C GLU A 61 -44.32 10.61 -30.38
N PHE A 62 -43.89 10.95 -29.16
CA PHE A 62 -43.20 10.02 -28.26
C PHE A 62 -43.45 10.36 -26.79
N TYR A 63 -43.33 9.36 -25.91
CA TYR A 63 -43.48 9.54 -24.47
C TYR A 63 -42.23 10.20 -23.87
N PRO A 64 -42.36 11.29 -23.11
CA PRO A 64 -41.22 11.91 -22.45
C PRO A 64 -40.64 10.99 -21.38
N ASN A 65 -39.33 11.04 -21.21
CA ASN A 65 -38.70 10.46 -20.03
C ASN A 65 -38.70 11.46 -18.86
N VAL A 66 -38.40 10.97 -17.66
CA VAL A 66 -38.37 11.81 -16.45
C VAL A 66 -37.44 13.01 -16.59
N GLU A 67 -36.30 12.88 -17.27
CA GLU A 67 -35.34 13.99 -17.45
C GLU A 67 -35.91 15.08 -18.35
N ASN A 68 -36.62 14.71 -19.42
CA ASN A 68 -37.28 15.67 -20.30
C ASN A 68 -38.33 16.52 -19.57
N ILE A 69 -39.08 15.92 -18.65
CA ILE A 69 -40.04 16.64 -17.81
C ILE A 69 -39.29 17.58 -16.86
N GLN A 70 -38.20 17.11 -16.23
CA GLN A 70 -37.40 17.93 -15.33
C GLN A 70 -36.78 19.14 -16.03
N ASP A 71 -36.29 19.00 -17.26
CA ASP A 71 -35.73 20.10 -18.05
C ASP A 71 -36.79 21.19 -18.34
N ILE A 72 -38.05 20.78 -18.59
CA ILE A 72 -39.17 21.72 -18.78
C ILE A 72 -39.49 22.43 -17.46
N VAL A 73 -39.53 21.70 -16.34
CA VAL A 73 -39.76 22.30 -15.01
C VAL A 73 -38.70 23.37 -14.72
N GLU A 74 -37.42 23.07 -14.93
CA GLU A 74 -36.32 24.03 -14.73
C GLU A 74 -36.46 25.27 -15.61
N LYS A 75 -36.76 25.07 -16.90
CA LYS A 75 -36.98 26.15 -17.87
C LYS A 75 -38.11 27.08 -17.44
N HIS A 76 -39.22 26.54 -16.96
CA HIS A 76 -40.36 27.33 -16.50
C HIS A 76 -40.07 28.07 -15.20
N LEU A 77 -39.42 27.43 -14.22
CA LEU A 77 -39.00 28.10 -12.98
C LEU A 77 -38.07 29.29 -13.25
N LEU A 78 -37.15 29.18 -14.22
CA LEU A 78 -36.27 30.27 -14.64
C LEU A 78 -37.03 31.40 -15.35
N ARG A 79 -38.00 31.07 -16.21
CA ARG A 79 -38.81 32.06 -16.95
C ARG A 79 -39.77 32.84 -16.05
N SER A 80 -40.22 32.23 -14.96
CA SER A 80 -41.11 32.85 -13.97
C SER A 80 -40.39 33.67 -12.90
N ASP A 81 -39.11 33.96 -13.10
CA ASP A 81 -38.22 34.73 -12.19
C ASP A 81 -38.11 34.11 -10.79
N MET A 82 -38.28 32.78 -10.68
CA MET A 82 -38.12 32.02 -9.43
C MET A 82 -36.70 31.46 -9.32
N LEU A 83 -35.71 32.35 -9.42
CA LEU A 83 -34.29 31.99 -9.59
C LEU A 83 -33.76 31.13 -8.44
N ASP A 84 -34.11 31.45 -7.20
CA ASP A 84 -33.61 30.73 -6.03
C ASP A 84 -34.25 29.35 -5.87
N VAL A 85 -35.54 29.21 -6.20
CA VAL A 85 -36.24 27.92 -6.27
C VAL A 85 -35.68 27.05 -7.40
N ALA A 86 -35.46 27.63 -8.58
CA ALA A 86 -34.84 26.96 -9.71
C ALA A 86 -33.45 26.43 -9.34
N ARG A 87 -32.61 27.26 -8.68
CA ARG A 87 -31.28 26.86 -8.23
C ARG A 87 -31.34 25.67 -7.26
N ARG A 88 -32.22 25.72 -6.26
CA ARG A 88 -32.42 24.60 -5.30
C ARG A 88 -32.88 23.32 -5.99
N TYR A 89 -33.82 23.44 -6.92
CA TYR A 89 -34.32 22.31 -7.68
C TYR A 89 -33.21 21.65 -8.52
N ILE A 90 -32.41 22.45 -9.23
CA ILE A 90 -31.28 21.99 -10.05
C ILE A 90 -30.21 21.29 -9.19
N ILE A 91 -29.82 21.89 -8.06
CA ILE A 91 -28.82 21.31 -7.15
C ILE A 91 -29.32 19.97 -6.59
N TYR A 92 -30.56 19.92 -6.11
CA TYR A 92 -31.15 18.69 -5.59
C TYR A 92 -31.25 17.58 -6.66
N ARG A 93 -31.63 17.95 -7.90
CA ARG A 93 -31.63 17.02 -9.04
C ARG A 93 -30.23 16.47 -9.29
N ALA A 94 -29.22 17.33 -9.34
CA ALA A 94 -27.83 16.94 -9.59
C ALA A 94 -27.28 16.00 -8.51
N GLU A 95 -27.51 16.32 -7.23
CA GLU A 95 -27.12 15.46 -6.09
C GLU A 95 -27.75 14.08 -6.20
N ARG A 96 -29.08 14.02 -6.41
CA ARG A 96 -29.80 12.75 -6.53
C ARG A 96 -29.39 11.94 -7.76
N THR A 97 -29.05 12.59 -8.86
CA THR A 97 -28.54 11.91 -10.05
C THR A 97 -27.17 11.31 -9.77
N SER A 98 -26.26 12.07 -9.14
CA SER A 98 -24.95 11.56 -8.72
C SER A 98 -25.07 10.38 -7.74
N GLU A 99 -25.96 10.45 -6.76
CA GLU A 99 -26.21 9.33 -5.83
C GLU A 99 -26.66 8.06 -6.55
N ARG A 100 -27.58 8.19 -7.51
CA ARG A 100 -28.10 7.06 -8.29
C ARG A 100 -27.05 6.45 -9.21
N GLU A 101 -26.24 7.28 -9.88
CA GLU A 101 -25.12 6.83 -10.70
C GLU A 101 -24.10 6.06 -9.86
N LYS A 102 -23.71 6.60 -8.70
CA LYS A 102 -22.83 5.90 -7.74
C LYS A 102 -23.40 4.55 -7.30
N LEU A 103 -24.71 4.47 -7.05
CA LEU A 103 -25.37 3.23 -6.65
C LEU A 103 -25.38 2.20 -7.78
N LYS A 104 -25.74 2.60 -9.01
CA LYS A 104 -25.74 1.73 -10.20
C LYS A 104 -24.33 1.24 -10.53
N ASP A 105 -23.35 2.13 -10.53
CA ASP A 105 -21.94 1.79 -10.76
C ASP A 105 -21.42 0.81 -9.70
N ASN A 106 -21.73 1.04 -8.42
CA ASN A 106 -21.32 0.14 -7.35
C ASN A 106 -21.97 -1.25 -7.47
N ILE A 107 -23.25 -1.33 -7.83
CA ILE A 107 -23.96 -2.61 -8.01
C ILE A 107 -23.41 -3.36 -9.23
N SER A 108 -23.27 -2.69 -10.38
CA SER A 108 -22.73 -3.29 -11.60
C SER A 108 -21.31 -3.81 -11.37
N ARG A 109 -20.46 -3.00 -10.74
CA ARG A 109 -19.06 -3.36 -10.49
C ARG A 109 -18.92 -4.49 -9.47
N LYS A 110 -19.74 -4.52 -8.40
CA LYS A 110 -19.77 -5.68 -7.48
C LYS A 110 -20.20 -6.96 -8.20
N ALA A 111 -21.18 -6.88 -9.09
CA ALA A 111 -21.64 -8.01 -9.87
C ALA A 111 -20.60 -8.50 -10.91
N GLU A 112 -19.81 -7.59 -11.49
CA GLU A 112 -18.70 -7.93 -12.38
C GLU A 112 -17.53 -8.55 -11.63
N LEU A 113 -17.15 -7.99 -10.48
CA LEU A 113 -16.07 -8.52 -9.64
C LEU A 113 -16.36 -9.96 -9.20
N GLY A 114 -17.60 -10.29 -8.84
CA GLY A 114 -17.99 -11.64 -8.43
C GLY A 114 -17.91 -12.69 -9.55
N LYS A 115 -17.78 -12.27 -10.81
CA LYS A 115 -17.63 -13.17 -11.97
C LYS A 115 -16.16 -13.44 -12.33
N LEU A 116 -15.24 -12.66 -11.78
CA LEU A 116 -13.81 -12.82 -12.06
C LEU A 116 -13.29 -14.13 -11.49
N LYS A 117 -12.42 -14.78 -12.25
CA LYS A 117 -11.71 -16.00 -11.86
C LYS A 117 -10.30 -15.67 -11.40
N ILE A 118 -9.90 -16.22 -10.26
CA ILE A 118 -8.59 -16.04 -9.65
C ILE A 118 -7.84 -17.35 -9.62
N ILE A 119 -6.56 -17.30 -9.99
CA ILE A 119 -5.65 -18.45 -9.95
C ILE A 119 -4.92 -18.45 -8.60
N LYS A 120 -5.12 -19.49 -7.80
CA LYS A 120 -4.43 -19.68 -6.52
C LYS A 120 -2.98 -20.15 -6.73
N ARG A 121 -2.18 -20.11 -5.65
CA ARG A 121 -0.77 -20.56 -5.64
C ARG A 121 -0.62 -22.05 -5.99
N ASP A 122 -1.64 -22.86 -5.70
CA ASP A 122 -1.71 -24.29 -6.05
C ASP A 122 -2.16 -24.55 -7.51
N GLY A 123 -2.39 -23.49 -8.29
CA GLY A 123 -2.87 -23.57 -9.67
C GLY A 123 -4.40 -23.72 -9.81
N THR A 124 -5.14 -23.83 -8.70
CA THR A 124 -6.61 -23.93 -8.76
C THR A 124 -7.26 -22.60 -9.11
N THR A 125 -8.32 -22.66 -9.91
CA THR A 125 -9.09 -21.48 -10.30
C THR A 125 -10.36 -21.39 -9.46
N VAL A 126 -10.56 -20.25 -8.79
CA VAL A 126 -11.74 -19.98 -7.96
C VAL A 126 -12.39 -18.65 -8.35
N LEU A 127 -13.67 -18.47 -8.02
CA LEU A 127 -14.31 -17.16 -8.17
C LEU A 127 -13.73 -16.15 -7.18
N PHE A 128 -13.56 -14.92 -7.63
CA PHE A 128 -13.15 -13.81 -6.79
C PHE A 128 -14.24 -13.54 -5.75
N ASN A 129 -13.83 -13.44 -4.48
CA ASN A 129 -14.71 -13.11 -3.37
C ASN A 129 -14.35 -11.71 -2.84
N PRO A 130 -15.07 -10.65 -3.24
CA PRO A 130 -14.81 -9.29 -2.78
C PRO A 130 -14.96 -9.13 -1.26
N GLN A 131 -15.86 -9.90 -0.64
CA GLN A 131 -16.14 -9.83 0.79
C GLN A 131 -14.92 -10.29 1.61
N LYS A 132 -14.29 -11.40 1.20
CA LYS A 132 -13.06 -11.91 1.85
C LYS A 132 -11.92 -10.89 1.81
N VAL A 133 -11.78 -10.19 0.69
CA VAL A 133 -10.77 -9.13 0.54
C VAL A 133 -11.11 -7.94 1.43
N ARG A 134 -12.37 -7.53 1.47
CA ARG A 134 -12.83 -6.46 2.35
C ARG A 134 -12.59 -6.76 3.83
N GLU A 135 -12.83 -7.98 4.28
CA GLU A 135 -12.53 -8.43 5.64
C GLU A 135 -11.04 -8.34 5.96
N THR A 136 -10.19 -8.69 4.99
CA THR A 136 -8.73 -8.55 5.12
C THR A 136 -8.31 -7.09 5.28
N ILE A 137 -8.91 -6.19 4.48
CA ILE A 137 -8.66 -4.74 4.57
C ILE A 137 -9.15 -4.21 5.91
N TYR A 138 -10.37 -4.59 6.33
CA TYR A 138 -10.96 -4.17 7.59
C TYR A 138 -10.10 -4.56 8.79
N ARG A 139 -9.62 -5.80 8.86
CA ARG A 139 -8.78 -6.28 9.97
C ARG A 139 -7.51 -5.46 10.20
N ILE A 140 -6.94 -4.88 9.13
CA ILE A 140 -5.75 -4.03 9.24
C ILE A 140 -6.14 -2.57 9.51
N CYS A 141 -7.13 -2.05 8.78
CA CYS A 141 -7.59 -0.66 8.94
C CYS A 141 -8.23 -0.36 10.29
N GLN A 142 -8.87 -1.34 10.95
CA GLN A 142 -9.49 -1.13 12.27
C GLN A 142 -8.49 -0.73 13.36
N LYS A 143 -7.18 -0.93 13.14
CA LYS A 143 -6.12 -0.45 14.03
C LYS A 143 -5.89 1.06 13.92
N TYR A 144 -6.37 1.67 12.84
CA TYR A 144 -6.24 3.09 12.49
C TYR A 144 -7.60 3.63 11.96
N PRO A 145 -8.68 3.55 12.76
CA PRO A 145 -10.05 3.76 12.26
C PRO A 145 -10.35 5.23 11.89
N ASP A 146 -9.65 6.18 12.53
CA ASP A 146 -9.90 7.62 12.34
C ASP A 146 -9.20 8.18 11.08
N THR A 147 -8.14 7.52 10.62
CA THR A 147 -7.26 7.98 9.54
C THR A 147 -7.39 7.16 8.25
N THR A 148 -7.87 5.91 8.35
CA THR A 148 -7.88 4.97 7.22
C THR A 148 -9.27 4.54 6.79
N SER A 149 -9.46 4.30 5.48
CA SER A 149 -10.75 3.96 4.89
C SER A 149 -10.72 2.63 4.14
N VAL A 150 -11.45 1.66 4.69
CA VAL A 150 -11.68 0.34 4.05
C VAL A 150 -12.35 0.50 2.68
N ASP A 151 -13.30 1.43 2.57
CA ASP A 151 -14.02 1.70 1.32
C ASP A 151 -13.12 2.31 0.25
N ALA A 152 -12.24 3.24 0.63
CA ALA A 152 -11.30 3.85 -0.30
C ALA A 152 -10.33 2.81 -0.88
N ILE A 153 -9.70 2.00 -0.02
CA ILE A 153 -8.77 0.94 -0.46
C ILE A 153 -9.51 -0.11 -1.29
N SER A 154 -10.70 -0.56 -0.85
CA SER A 154 -11.49 -1.56 -1.58
C SER A 154 -11.86 -1.07 -2.98
N LYS A 155 -12.27 0.20 -3.10
CA LYS A 155 -12.61 0.84 -4.38
C LYS A 155 -11.39 0.92 -5.28
N GLU A 156 -10.24 1.35 -4.76
CA GLU A 156 -9.02 1.46 -5.56
C GLU A 156 -8.49 0.08 -6.00
N LEU A 157 -8.52 -0.91 -5.11
CA LEU A 157 -8.18 -2.29 -5.46
C LEU A 157 -9.09 -2.84 -6.57
N SER A 158 -10.40 -2.60 -6.48
CA SER A 158 -11.37 -3.10 -7.48
C SER A 158 -11.14 -2.60 -8.91
N ARG A 159 -10.36 -1.52 -9.08
CA ARG A 159 -9.98 -0.99 -10.40
C ARG A 159 -8.81 -1.74 -11.03
N ASN A 160 -8.01 -2.41 -10.21
CA ASN A 160 -6.74 -3.04 -10.59
C ASN A 160 -6.83 -4.58 -10.66
N ILE A 161 -7.99 -5.18 -10.38
CA ILE A 161 -8.22 -6.63 -10.49
C ILE A 161 -8.81 -6.93 -11.88
N PHE A 162 -8.30 -7.99 -12.51
CA PHE A 162 -8.73 -8.47 -13.82
C PHE A 162 -9.00 -9.99 -13.80
N ASP A 163 -9.69 -10.50 -14.82
CA ASP A 163 -10.01 -11.93 -14.93
C ASP A 163 -8.74 -12.76 -15.18
N GLY A 164 -8.61 -13.88 -14.48
CA GLY A 164 -7.41 -14.72 -14.52
C GLY A 164 -6.25 -14.21 -13.67
N ALA A 165 -6.43 -13.14 -12.87
CA ALA A 165 -5.40 -12.64 -11.97
C ALA A 165 -4.96 -13.72 -10.96
N THR A 166 -3.68 -13.77 -10.63
CA THR A 166 -3.18 -14.69 -9.60
C THR A 166 -3.40 -14.11 -8.21
N THR A 167 -3.40 -14.97 -7.19
CA THR A 167 -3.39 -14.51 -5.77
C THR A 167 -2.23 -13.55 -5.45
N ASN A 168 -1.07 -13.72 -6.10
CA ASN A 168 0.06 -12.79 -5.95
C ASN A 168 -0.23 -11.43 -6.60
N ASP A 169 -0.94 -11.41 -7.72
CA ASP A 169 -1.35 -10.16 -8.37
C ASP A 169 -2.35 -9.38 -7.52
N ILE A 170 -3.28 -10.08 -6.85
CA ILE A 170 -4.20 -9.46 -5.88
C ILE A 170 -3.42 -8.86 -4.70
N GLU A 171 -2.45 -9.59 -4.15
CA GLU A 171 -1.62 -9.10 -3.03
C GLU A 171 -0.81 -7.86 -3.44
N LYS A 172 -0.25 -7.83 -4.66
CA LYS A 172 0.43 -6.65 -5.23
C LYS A 172 -0.53 -5.49 -5.48
N ALA A 173 -1.70 -5.75 -6.06
CA ALA A 173 -2.71 -4.72 -6.32
C ALA A 173 -3.24 -4.10 -5.03
N LEU A 174 -3.42 -4.91 -3.98
CA LEU A 174 -3.83 -4.43 -2.67
C LEU A 174 -2.75 -3.53 -2.04
N LEU A 175 -1.49 -3.93 -2.17
CA LEU A 175 -0.36 -3.12 -1.71
C LEU A 175 -0.32 -1.78 -2.43
N LEU A 176 -0.35 -1.77 -3.77
CA LEU A 176 -0.38 -0.55 -4.59
C LEU A 176 -1.56 0.36 -4.25
N ALA A 177 -2.76 -0.23 -4.09
CA ALA A 177 -3.95 0.49 -3.72
C ALA A 177 -3.80 1.17 -2.35
N SER A 178 -3.21 0.49 -1.36
CA SER A 178 -2.98 1.07 -0.03
C SER A 178 -1.90 2.16 -0.04
N THR A 179 -0.80 1.95 -0.76
CA THR A 179 0.33 2.89 -0.79
C THR A 179 -0.03 4.23 -1.44
N ALA A 180 -1.00 4.23 -2.36
CA ALA A 180 -1.49 5.44 -3.02
C ALA A 180 -2.14 6.46 -2.06
N PHE A 181 -2.46 6.06 -0.84
CA PHE A 181 -3.06 6.93 0.18
C PHE A 181 -2.05 7.43 1.23
N ILE A 182 -0.78 7.00 1.19
CA ILE A 182 0.26 7.43 2.16
C ILE A 182 0.44 8.95 2.16
N GLU A 183 0.36 9.59 0.99
CA GLU A 183 0.46 11.05 0.88
C GLU A 183 -0.73 11.79 1.51
N ARG A 184 -1.87 11.10 1.72
CA ARG A 184 -3.05 11.70 2.37
C ARG A 184 -2.95 11.60 3.88
N ASP A 185 -2.50 10.46 4.37
CA ASP A 185 -2.30 10.22 5.80
C ASP A 185 -1.18 9.18 6.03
N PRO A 186 -0.21 9.45 6.92
CA PRO A 186 0.91 8.56 7.19
C PRO A 186 0.49 7.19 7.74
N ASP A 187 -0.67 7.04 8.40
CA ASP A 187 -1.10 5.73 8.92
C ASP A 187 -1.38 4.71 7.81
N TYR A 188 -1.61 5.16 6.57
CA TYR A 188 -1.65 4.24 5.42
C TYR A 188 -0.29 3.52 5.22
N SER A 189 0.84 4.09 5.65
CA SER A 189 2.15 3.41 5.64
C SER A 189 2.13 2.15 6.52
N LYS A 190 1.50 2.23 7.69
CA LYS A 190 1.35 1.08 8.62
C LYS A 190 0.35 0.07 8.08
N VAL A 191 -0.74 0.53 7.45
CA VAL A 191 -1.69 -0.36 6.75
C VAL A 191 -1.02 -1.12 5.61
N SER A 192 -0.25 -0.43 4.77
CA SER A 192 0.54 -1.03 3.70
C SER A 192 1.57 -2.03 4.24
N ALA A 193 2.24 -1.71 5.35
CA ALA A 193 3.12 -2.65 6.05
C ALA A 193 2.35 -3.90 6.51
N GLY A 194 1.14 -3.75 7.06
CA GLY A 194 0.28 -4.86 7.46
C GLY A 194 -0.07 -5.80 6.30
N PHE A 195 -0.43 -5.26 5.13
CA PHE A 195 -0.67 -6.08 3.93
C PHE A 195 0.59 -6.79 3.45
N PHE A 196 1.73 -6.09 3.47
CA PHE A 196 3.02 -6.66 3.11
C PHE A 196 3.41 -7.81 4.05
N MET A 197 3.24 -7.63 5.36
CA MET A 197 3.52 -8.64 6.37
C MET A 197 2.67 -9.88 6.18
N GLN A 198 1.36 -9.74 5.90
CA GLN A 198 0.51 -10.90 5.60
C GLN A 198 1.04 -11.71 4.40
N ARG A 199 1.57 -11.05 3.37
CA ARG A 199 2.20 -11.74 2.24
C ARG A 199 3.47 -12.47 2.68
N LEU A 200 4.35 -11.80 3.44
CA LEU A 200 5.60 -12.34 3.95
C LEU A 200 5.37 -13.57 4.86
N TYR A 201 4.42 -13.49 5.79
CA TYR A 201 4.05 -14.61 6.65
C TYR A 201 3.60 -15.82 5.84
N LYS A 202 2.75 -15.65 4.83
CA LYS A 202 2.33 -16.76 3.95
C LYS A 202 3.49 -17.33 3.14
N GLU A 203 4.49 -16.51 2.80
CA GLU A 203 5.67 -16.94 2.05
C GLU A 203 6.60 -17.79 2.93
N ALA A 204 6.90 -17.32 4.14
CA ALA A 204 7.85 -17.96 5.04
C ALA A 204 7.25 -19.13 5.83
N ILE A 205 6.02 -19.01 6.33
CA ILE A 205 5.34 -20.06 7.11
C ILE A 205 4.69 -21.10 6.18
N GLY A 206 4.36 -20.73 4.95
CA GLY A 206 3.78 -21.63 3.94
C GLY A 206 2.30 -21.96 4.11
N ILE A 207 1.67 -21.57 5.22
CA ILE A 207 0.23 -21.73 5.47
C ILE A 207 -0.47 -20.37 5.63
N SER A 208 -1.80 -20.38 5.48
CA SER A 208 -2.61 -19.21 5.82
C SER A 208 -2.63 -19.05 7.33
N ILE A 209 -2.31 -17.83 7.80
CA ILE A 209 -2.25 -17.51 9.22
C ILE A 209 -3.61 -17.72 9.87
N ASN A 210 -3.64 -18.57 10.90
CA ASN A 210 -4.70 -18.58 11.90
C ASN A 210 -4.20 -17.78 13.10
N GLU A 211 -5.02 -16.87 13.64
CA GLU A 211 -4.66 -16.03 14.78
C GLU A 211 -4.32 -16.86 16.01
N ASP A 212 -5.02 -17.98 16.22
CA ASP A 212 -4.79 -18.87 17.38
C ASP A 212 -3.44 -19.60 17.33
N THR A 213 -2.93 -19.90 16.13
CA THR A 213 -1.68 -20.67 15.96
C THR A 213 -0.51 -19.82 15.49
N PHE A 214 -0.72 -18.51 15.29
CA PHE A 214 0.27 -17.63 14.66
C PHE A 214 1.59 -17.61 15.43
N PHE A 215 1.54 -17.46 16.76
CA PHE A 215 2.73 -17.42 17.60
C PHE A 215 3.54 -18.72 17.53
N ASP A 216 2.87 -19.87 17.62
CA ASP A 216 3.54 -21.17 17.58
C ASP A 216 4.18 -21.45 16.21
N GLU A 217 3.47 -21.11 15.12
CA GLU A 217 4.01 -21.22 13.78
C GLU A 217 5.18 -20.25 13.54
N TYR A 218 5.16 -19.06 14.13
CA TYR A 218 6.28 -18.11 14.08
C TYR A 218 7.53 -18.70 14.75
N LYS A 219 7.37 -19.23 15.97
CA LYS A 219 8.46 -19.88 16.73
C LYS A 219 9.05 -21.05 15.97
N LYS A 220 8.18 -21.90 15.42
CA LYS A 220 8.58 -23.04 14.59
C LYS A 220 9.34 -22.58 13.35
N THR A 221 8.84 -21.57 12.64
CA THR A 221 9.49 -20.98 11.46
C THR A 221 10.87 -20.43 11.80
N PHE A 222 11.04 -19.79 12.96
CA PHE A 222 12.36 -19.36 13.44
C PHE A 222 13.33 -20.54 13.60
N ILE A 223 12.93 -21.58 14.34
CA ILE A 223 13.80 -22.74 14.62
C ILE A 223 14.15 -23.48 13.33
N GLU A 224 13.16 -23.74 12.47
CA GLU A 224 13.35 -24.39 11.17
C GLU A 224 14.21 -23.54 10.24
N GLY A 225 14.01 -22.21 10.24
CA GLY A 225 14.79 -21.27 9.46
C GLY A 225 16.28 -21.24 9.86
N ILE A 226 16.59 -21.30 11.16
CA ILE A 226 18.00 -21.42 11.61
C ILE A 226 18.61 -22.72 11.11
N LYS A 227 17.90 -23.85 11.27
CA LYS A 227 18.39 -25.17 10.81
C LYS A 227 18.63 -25.19 9.30
N LEU A 228 17.64 -24.79 8.51
CA LEU A 228 17.74 -24.68 7.04
C LEU A 228 18.89 -23.77 6.63
N GLY A 229 19.00 -22.60 7.25
CA GLY A 229 20.06 -21.64 6.98
C GLY A 229 21.46 -22.21 7.25
N THR A 230 21.62 -22.98 8.32
CA THR A 230 22.91 -23.64 8.62
C THR A 230 23.21 -24.82 7.70
N GLU A 231 22.20 -25.62 7.32
CA GLU A 231 22.33 -26.74 6.39
C GLU A 231 22.84 -26.26 5.02
N HIS A 232 22.27 -25.17 4.51
CA HIS A 232 22.64 -24.58 3.22
C HIS A 232 23.79 -23.55 3.31
N LYS A 233 24.42 -23.41 4.48
CA LYS A 233 25.55 -22.48 4.72
C LYS A 233 25.24 -21.00 4.49
N TYR A 234 23.96 -20.61 4.56
CA TYR A 234 23.58 -19.20 4.66
C TYR A 234 23.89 -18.64 6.04
N LEU A 235 23.80 -19.48 7.07
CA LEU A 235 24.01 -19.14 8.48
C LEU A 235 25.17 -19.92 9.08
N ASP A 236 25.80 -19.35 10.11
CA ASP A 236 26.91 -19.98 10.84
C ASP A 236 26.38 -21.17 11.67
N PRO A 237 26.97 -22.38 11.56
CA PRO A 237 26.60 -23.54 12.37
C PRO A 237 26.61 -23.30 13.89
N LYS A 238 27.40 -22.34 14.39
CA LYS A 238 27.43 -21.96 15.81
C LYS A 238 26.08 -21.46 16.34
N LEU A 239 25.18 -21.01 15.47
CA LEU A 239 23.82 -20.64 15.88
C LEU A 239 23.05 -21.82 16.47
N LEU A 240 23.35 -23.07 16.07
CA LEU A 240 22.74 -24.28 16.61
C LEU A 240 23.20 -24.61 18.04
N GLU A 241 24.27 -23.96 18.52
CA GLU A 241 24.73 -24.14 19.91
C GLU A 241 23.92 -23.29 20.92
N PHE A 242 23.00 -22.43 20.44
CA PHE A 242 22.06 -21.71 21.30
C PHE A 242 20.87 -22.60 21.68
N ASP A 243 20.19 -22.23 22.76
CA ASP A 243 18.93 -22.84 23.14
C ASP A 243 17.81 -22.20 22.29
N LEU A 244 17.59 -22.75 21.10
CA LEU A 244 16.64 -22.20 20.13
C LEU A 244 15.20 -22.21 20.65
N GLU A 245 14.85 -23.13 21.53
CA GLU A 245 13.52 -23.19 22.16
C GLU A 245 13.35 -22.05 23.16
N ARG A 246 14.36 -21.80 23.99
CA ARG A 246 14.35 -20.64 24.89
C ARG A 246 14.30 -19.32 24.11
N LEU A 247 15.06 -19.20 23.02
CA LEU A 247 15.09 -17.99 22.20
C LEU A 247 13.77 -17.78 21.44
N SER A 248 13.20 -18.82 20.85
CA SER A 248 11.91 -18.73 20.15
C SER A 248 10.81 -18.26 21.10
N ASN A 249 10.81 -18.72 22.35
CA ASN A 249 9.87 -18.29 23.38
C ASN A 249 10.03 -16.82 23.82
N SER A 250 11.17 -16.19 23.51
CA SER A 250 11.41 -14.76 23.77
C SER A 250 11.07 -13.85 22.60
N ILE A 251 10.77 -14.41 21.42
CA ILE A 251 10.36 -13.66 20.24
C ILE A 251 8.96 -13.10 20.47
N ASP A 252 8.78 -11.84 20.09
CA ASP A 252 7.55 -11.07 20.23
C ASP A 252 7.07 -10.60 18.85
N PRO A 253 6.22 -11.39 18.17
CA PRO A 253 5.68 -11.08 16.84
C PRO A 253 4.88 -9.78 16.77
N GLU A 254 4.33 -9.28 17.88
CA GLU A 254 3.56 -8.02 17.87
C GLU A 254 4.45 -6.82 17.48
N ARG A 255 5.77 -6.93 17.67
CA ARG A 255 6.74 -5.92 17.23
C ARG A 255 6.85 -5.79 15.72
N ASP A 256 6.32 -6.74 14.95
CA ASP A 256 6.20 -6.57 13.50
C ASP A 256 5.29 -5.38 13.13
N GLU A 257 4.41 -4.95 14.04
CA GLU A 257 3.56 -3.76 13.87
C GLU A 257 4.31 -2.43 14.01
N LEU A 258 5.56 -2.45 14.51
CA LEU A 258 6.41 -1.26 14.57
C LEU A 258 6.95 -0.86 13.19
N PHE A 259 6.87 -1.75 12.20
CA PHE A 259 7.33 -1.45 10.86
C PHE A 259 6.33 -0.59 10.07
N GLU A 260 6.87 0.47 9.49
CA GLU A 260 6.27 1.15 8.35
C GLU A 260 6.61 0.46 7.03
N TYR A 261 5.85 0.78 5.97
CA TYR A 261 5.94 0.09 4.69
C TYR A 261 7.36 0.08 4.10
N LEU A 262 8.01 1.24 4.05
CA LEU A 262 9.37 1.35 3.54
C LEU A 262 10.37 0.53 4.37
N GLY A 263 10.17 0.49 5.69
CA GLY A 263 11.02 -0.26 6.61
C GLY A 263 10.97 -1.76 6.33
N ILE A 264 9.77 -2.34 6.28
CA ILE A 264 9.62 -3.78 6.00
C ILE A 264 10.00 -4.13 4.56
N GLN A 265 9.71 -3.27 3.58
CA GLN A 265 10.13 -3.49 2.21
C GLN A 265 11.66 -3.54 2.09
N THR A 266 12.35 -2.59 2.72
CA THR A 266 13.82 -2.55 2.74
C THR A 266 14.39 -3.80 3.39
N LEU A 267 13.81 -4.23 4.51
CA LEU A 267 14.23 -5.45 5.22
C LEU A 267 14.06 -6.69 4.32
N TYR A 268 12.89 -6.83 3.70
CA TYR A 268 12.57 -7.96 2.82
C TYR A 268 13.48 -8.05 1.60
N GLU A 269 13.71 -6.92 0.93
CA GLU A 269 14.48 -6.89 -0.32
C GLU A 269 15.97 -7.19 -0.09
N ARG A 270 16.52 -6.73 1.04
CA ARG A 270 17.97 -6.69 1.23
C ARG A 270 18.51 -7.55 2.36
N TYR A 271 17.73 -7.81 3.42
CA TYR A 271 18.27 -8.36 4.67
C TYR A 271 17.73 -9.73 5.06
N LEU A 272 16.44 -9.99 4.79
CA LEU A 272 15.85 -11.28 5.11
C LEU A 272 16.45 -12.40 4.26
N GLN A 273 16.84 -13.50 4.90
CA GLN A 273 17.41 -14.65 4.21
C GLN A 273 16.39 -15.34 3.31
N LYS A 274 16.87 -15.88 2.18
CA LYS A 274 16.07 -16.63 1.20
C LYS A 274 16.74 -17.92 0.77
N HIS A 275 15.92 -18.89 0.41
CA HIS A 275 16.32 -20.14 -0.24
C HIS A 275 15.37 -20.38 -1.42
N ASP A 276 15.92 -20.70 -2.60
CA ASP A 276 15.14 -20.86 -3.85
C ASP A 276 14.14 -19.72 -4.11
N GLU A 277 14.62 -18.47 -3.97
CA GLU A 277 13.85 -17.22 -4.10
C GLU A 277 12.75 -16.98 -3.05
N LYS A 278 12.50 -17.92 -2.15
CA LYS A 278 11.52 -17.78 -1.05
C LYS A 278 12.18 -17.34 0.24
N ARG A 279 11.60 -16.37 0.93
CA ARG A 279 12.02 -16.01 2.29
C ARG A 279 11.70 -17.14 3.25
N PHE A 280 12.69 -17.54 4.04
CA PHE A 280 12.51 -18.44 5.19
C PHE A 280 12.71 -17.71 6.52
N GLU A 281 13.05 -16.42 6.48
CA GLU A 281 13.28 -15.59 7.64
C GLU A 281 12.19 -14.53 7.78
N LEU A 282 11.64 -14.42 9.00
CA LEU A 282 10.67 -13.40 9.40
C LEU A 282 11.36 -12.22 10.11
N PRO A 283 10.72 -11.05 10.25
CA PRO A 283 11.40 -9.85 10.78
C PRO A 283 11.90 -10.00 12.22
N GLN A 284 11.13 -10.63 13.11
CA GLN A 284 11.62 -10.90 14.48
C GLN A 284 12.69 -11.99 14.50
N SER A 285 12.59 -12.99 13.61
CA SER A 285 13.64 -14.00 13.43
C SER A 285 14.95 -13.35 12.98
N PHE A 286 14.87 -12.35 12.10
CA PHE A 286 16.00 -11.54 11.66
C PHE A 286 16.65 -10.81 12.84
N TRP A 287 15.86 -10.10 13.67
CA TRP A 287 16.41 -9.42 14.84
C TRP A 287 17.06 -10.40 15.83
N MET A 288 16.43 -11.56 16.05
CA MET A 288 16.98 -12.60 16.91
C MET A 288 18.27 -13.19 16.33
N ARG A 289 18.36 -13.47 15.02
CA ARG A 289 19.59 -13.92 14.36
C ARG A 289 20.74 -12.93 14.57
N VAL A 290 20.47 -11.64 14.36
CA VAL A 290 21.49 -10.59 14.57
C VAL A 290 21.96 -10.60 16.02
N ALA A 291 21.03 -10.66 16.97
CA ALA A 291 21.34 -10.71 18.40
C ALA A 291 22.15 -11.96 18.81
N MET A 292 21.82 -13.14 18.26
CA MET A 292 22.60 -14.37 18.43
C MET A 292 24.02 -14.21 17.87
N GLY A 293 24.14 -13.68 16.64
CA GLY A 293 25.43 -13.46 16.00
C GLY A 293 26.36 -12.54 16.78
N LEU A 294 25.81 -11.55 17.49
CA LEU A 294 26.55 -10.62 18.33
C LEU A 294 26.92 -11.18 19.72
N SER A 295 26.29 -12.27 20.15
CA SER A 295 26.45 -12.82 21.51
C SER A 295 27.22 -14.14 21.57
N PHE A 296 27.83 -14.60 20.48
CA PHE A 296 28.55 -15.88 20.42
C PHE A 296 29.56 -16.10 21.55
N ASN A 297 30.32 -15.06 21.90
CA ASN A 297 31.42 -15.13 22.87
C ASN A 297 31.03 -14.59 24.26
N GLU A 298 29.74 -14.35 24.50
CA GLU A 298 29.25 -13.89 25.81
C GLU A 298 29.16 -15.06 26.80
N ASN A 299 29.47 -14.80 28.07
CA ASN A 299 29.45 -15.82 29.14
C ASN A 299 28.09 -16.54 29.23
N ASN A 300 27.00 -15.80 29.03
CA ASN A 300 25.65 -16.35 28.90
C ASN A 300 25.04 -15.88 27.58
N LYS A 301 25.46 -16.51 26.49
CA LYS A 301 25.05 -16.17 25.12
C LYS A 301 23.52 -16.13 24.94
N ASN A 302 22.77 -17.08 25.53
CA ASN A 302 21.30 -17.07 25.43
C ASN A 302 20.68 -15.84 26.11
N ALA A 303 21.12 -15.51 27.34
CA ALA A 303 20.61 -14.33 28.03
C ALA A 303 20.98 -13.03 27.28
N ARG A 304 22.21 -12.95 26.74
CA ARG A 304 22.64 -11.77 25.97
C ARG A 304 21.93 -11.63 24.63
N ALA A 305 21.68 -12.73 23.91
CA ALA A 305 20.87 -12.71 22.69
C ALA A 305 19.48 -12.13 22.97
N ILE A 306 18.82 -12.54 24.06
CA ILE A 306 17.50 -12.02 24.43
C ILE A 306 17.57 -10.52 24.74
N GLU A 307 18.60 -10.07 25.45
CA GLU A 307 18.77 -8.65 25.76
C GLU A 307 19.00 -7.81 24.49
N PHE A 308 19.91 -8.24 23.61
CA PHE A 308 20.18 -7.56 22.35
C PHE A 308 18.96 -7.59 21.43
N TYR A 309 18.25 -8.72 21.34
CA TYR A 309 16.99 -8.83 20.61
C TYR A 309 15.98 -7.79 21.09
N ASN A 310 15.80 -7.63 22.40
CA ASN A 310 14.84 -6.68 22.94
C ASN A 310 15.17 -5.22 22.60
N VAL A 311 16.45 -4.86 22.53
CA VAL A 311 16.88 -3.52 22.12
C VAL A 311 16.65 -3.30 20.63
N LEU A 312 17.03 -4.28 19.80
CA LEU A 312 16.94 -4.20 18.34
C LEU A 312 15.49 -4.25 17.83
N SER A 313 14.70 -5.22 18.29
CA SER A 313 13.32 -5.44 17.81
C SER A 313 12.34 -4.36 18.26
N LYS A 314 12.62 -3.66 19.37
CA LYS A 314 11.87 -2.45 19.78
C LYS A 314 12.33 -1.18 19.06
N MET A 315 13.32 -1.30 18.17
CA MET A 315 13.93 -0.19 17.44
C MET A 315 14.51 0.91 18.35
N HIS A 316 14.88 0.59 19.59
CA HIS A 316 15.55 1.53 20.49
C HIS A 316 16.98 1.83 20.02
N PHE A 317 17.56 0.89 19.29
CA PHE A 317 18.85 1.02 18.62
C PHE A 317 18.84 0.11 17.40
N VAL A 318 19.47 0.56 16.31
CA VAL A 318 19.63 -0.22 15.09
C VAL A 318 21.11 -0.25 14.74
N SER A 319 21.66 -1.46 14.64
CA SER A 319 23.06 -1.65 14.25
C SER A 319 23.32 -1.16 12.82
N SER A 320 24.59 -0.95 12.49
CA SER A 320 24.99 -0.59 11.13
C SER A 320 24.64 -1.68 10.11
N THR A 321 24.45 -1.29 8.85
CA THR A 321 24.17 -2.20 7.72
C THR A 321 25.05 -3.46 7.68
N PRO A 322 26.40 -3.40 7.76
CA PRO A 322 27.23 -4.60 7.72
C PRO A 322 26.94 -5.54 8.90
N THR A 323 26.68 -5.00 10.09
CA THR A 323 26.30 -5.81 11.25
C THR A 323 24.96 -6.52 11.00
N LEU A 324 23.94 -5.82 10.51
CA LEU A 324 22.63 -6.41 10.20
C LEU A 324 22.70 -7.50 9.13
N PHE A 325 23.51 -7.28 8.09
CA PHE A 325 23.64 -8.19 6.96
C PHE A 325 24.42 -9.46 7.32
N HIS A 326 25.52 -9.31 8.07
CA HIS A 326 26.50 -10.37 8.25
C HIS A 326 26.42 -11.09 9.61
N SER A 327 25.71 -10.54 10.61
CA SER A 327 25.57 -11.21 11.92
C SER A 327 24.86 -12.55 11.78
N GLY A 328 25.47 -13.58 12.36
CA GLY A 328 24.97 -14.96 12.29
C GLY A 328 25.26 -15.67 10.96
N THR A 329 26.03 -15.07 10.04
CA THR A 329 26.49 -15.71 8.80
C THR A 329 27.90 -16.31 8.95
N PRO A 330 28.33 -17.26 8.10
CA PRO A 330 29.64 -17.92 8.24
C PRO A 330 30.87 -16.99 8.13
N HIS A 331 30.73 -15.83 7.50
CA HIS A 331 31.81 -14.86 7.32
C HIS A 331 31.35 -13.46 7.78
N PRO A 332 31.28 -13.23 9.11
CA PRO A 332 30.64 -12.04 9.65
C PRO A 332 31.53 -10.79 9.53
N GLN A 333 31.46 -10.08 8.40
CA GLN A 333 32.08 -8.76 8.27
C GLN A 333 31.17 -7.68 8.86
N LEU A 334 31.28 -7.47 10.17
CA LEU A 334 30.35 -6.62 10.93
C LEU A 334 30.63 -5.11 10.80
N SER A 335 31.82 -4.75 10.33
CA SER A 335 32.26 -3.37 10.09
C SER A 335 32.72 -3.21 8.66
N SER A 336 32.40 -2.08 8.05
CA SER A 336 32.76 -1.79 6.66
C SER A 336 33.48 -0.44 6.47
N CYS A 337 33.71 0.35 7.51
CA CYS A 337 34.40 1.64 7.39
C CYS A 337 35.86 1.52 7.81
N TYR A 338 36.79 1.85 6.92
CA TYR A 338 38.23 1.76 7.18
C TYR A 338 38.93 3.07 6.86
N LEU A 339 39.98 3.36 7.63
CA LEU A 339 40.89 4.47 7.37
C LEU A 339 42.29 3.95 7.10
N THR A 340 42.95 4.49 6.09
CA THR A 340 44.35 4.22 5.79
C THR A 340 45.12 5.53 5.62
N THR A 341 46.40 5.53 5.97
CA THR A 341 47.33 6.64 5.70
C THR A 341 48.42 6.13 4.79
N VAL A 342 48.57 6.77 3.63
CA VAL A 342 49.54 6.40 2.61
C VAL A 342 50.87 7.07 2.92
N GLY A 343 51.95 6.29 2.85
CA GLY A 343 53.32 6.78 3.05
C GLY A 343 53.99 7.09 1.71
N ASP A 344 54.98 7.98 1.72
CA ASP A 344 55.72 8.43 0.53
C ASP A 344 56.80 7.43 0.08
N ASP A 345 56.37 6.19 -0.15
CA ASP A 345 57.19 5.09 -0.65
C ASP A 345 56.38 4.27 -1.67
N LEU A 346 56.99 3.90 -2.80
CA LEU A 346 56.29 3.25 -3.89
C LEU A 346 55.71 1.89 -3.47
N SER A 347 56.47 1.12 -2.69
CA SER A 347 55.98 -0.18 -2.18
C SER A 347 54.81 0.01 -1.22
N HIS A 348 54.87 1.02 -0.35
CA HIS A 348 53.77 1.32 0.56
C HIS A 348 52.52 1.84 -0.18
N ILE A 349 52.67 2.68 -1.21
CA ILE A 349 51.57 3.14 -2.06
C ILE A 349 50.83 1.94 -2.68
N PHE A 350 51.55 1.03 -3.32
CA PHE A 350 50.93 -0.14 -3.95
C PHE A 350 50.36 -1.14 -2.93
N LYS A 351 50.96 -1.24 -1.74
CA LYS A 351 50.37 -1.99 -0.62
C LYS A 351 49.01 -1.41 -0.23
N CYS A 352 48.91 -0.11 0.00
CA CYS A 352 47.65 0.54 0.36
C CYS A 352 46.59 0.39 -0.75
N ILE A 353 46.97 0.43 -2.03
CA ILE A 353 46.07 0.12 -3.14
C ILE A 353 45.58 -1.34 -3.07
N GLY A 354 46.48 -2.28 -2.78
CA GLY A 354 46.13 -3.69 -2.58
C GLY A 354 45.19 -3.91 -1.39
N ASP A 355 45.48 -3.27 -0.25
CA ASP A 355 44.64 -3.31 0.95
C ASP A 355 43.24 -2.73 0.65
N ASN A 356 43.16 -1.61 -0.06
CA ASN A 356 41.91 -1.00 -0.48
C ASN A 356 41.07 -1.95 -1.36
N ALA A 357 41.71 -2.69 -2.26
CA ALA A 357 41.01 -3.70 -3.07
C ALA A 357 40.46 -4.85 -2.21
N GLN A 358 41.22 -5.32 -1.22
CA GLN A 358 40.76 -6.38 -0.30
C GLN A 358 39.61 -5.90 0.59
N LEU A 359 39.69 -4.69 1.14
CA LEU A 359 38.67 -4.12 2.02
C LEU A 359 37.38 -3.78 1.24
N SER A 360 37.49 -3.35 -0.02
CA SER A 360 36.33 -3.05 -0.88
C SER A 360 35.61 -4.31 -1.39
N LYS A 361 36.26 -5.48 -1.35
CA LYS A 361 35.71 -6.76 -1.85
C LYS A 361 34.31 -7.07 -1.29
N TRP A 362 34.05 -6.63 -0.05
CA TRP A 362 32.80 -6.83 0.67
C TRP A 362 32.10 -5.51 0.99
N SER A 363 32.16 -4.57 0.04
CA SER A 363 31.52 -3.24 0.14
C SER A 363 32.03 -2.39 1.31
N GLY A 364 33.32 -2.51 1.65
CA GLY A 364 34.00 -1.62 2.58
C GLY A 364 34.11 -0.18 2.04
N GLY A 365 33.69 0.80 2.84
CA GLY A 365 33.98 2.22 2.62
C GLY A 365 35.39 2.58 3.11
N LEU A 366 36.10 3.38 2.33
CA LEU A 366 37.52 3.68 2.53
C LEU A 366 37.77 5.19 2.62
N GLY A 367 38.39 5.61 3.72
CA GLY A 367 39.01 6.93 3.85
C GLY A 367 40.53 6.78 3.72
N ASN A 368 41.13 7.42 2.73
CA ASN A 368 42.57 7.35 2.51
C ASN A 368 43.20 8.73 2.70
N ASP A 369 44.10 8.86 3.66
CA ASP A 369 44.94 10.05 3.84
C ASP A 369 46.17 9.96 2.94
N TRP A 370 46.26 10.90 1.98
CA TRP A 370 47.34 10.99 1.00
C TRP A 370 48.34 12.11 1.30
N THR A 371 48.22 12.78 2.46
CA THR A 371 48.98 14.00 2.78
C THR A 371 50.49 13.81 2.74
N ASN A 372 50.99 12.62 3.06
CA ASN A 372 52.43 12.35 3.06
C ASN A 372 53.03 12.26 1.66
N ILE A 373 52.23 12.00 0.61
CA ILE A 373 52.75 11.88 -0.74
C ILE A 373 53.33 13.22 -1.17
N ARG A 374 54.59 13.19 -1.60
CA ARG A 374 55.30 14.38 -2.05
C ARG A 374 54.56 15.06 -3.21
N GLY A 375 54.55 16.40 -3.20
CA GLY A 375 54.00 17.19 -4.31
C GLY A 375 54.85 17.12 -5.58
N THR A 376 54.49 17.88 -6.62
CA THR A 376 55.28 17.98 -7.86
C THR A 376 56.54 18.82 -7.65
N GLY A 377 57.70 18.39 -8.17
CA GLY A 377 58.98 19.12 -8.07
C GLY A 377 60.07 18.64 -7.08
N PRO A 378 59.86 17.70 -6.13
CA PRO A 378 60.92 17.15 -5.30
C PRO A 378 61.90 16.31 -6.12
N ILE A 379 63.20 16.49 -5.84
CA ILE A 379 64.30 15.80 -6.52
C ILE A 379 64.62 14.51 -5.73
N SER A 380 64.07 13.34 -6.09
CA SER A 380 64.74 12.05 -5.84
C SER A 380 64.22 10.87 -6.69
N LYS A 381 65.05 9.82 -6.73
CA LYS A 381 65.25 8.71 -7.71
C LYS A 381 64.03 7.88 -8.18
N VAL A 382 62.82 8.12 -7.70
CA VAL A 382 61.61 7.47 -8.23
C VAL A 382 60.81 8.52 -8.99
N GLN A 383 61.06 8.61 -10.28
CA GLN A 383 60.26 9.42 -11.18
C GLN A 383 58.94 8.69 -11.45
N MET A 384 57.90 8.98 -10.68
CA MET A 384 56.51 8.90 -11.17
C MET A 384 56.26 10.02 -12.19
N SER A 385 57.16 10.21 -13.15
CA SER A 385 57.18 11.34 -14.10
C SER A 385 55.95 11.43 -15.00
N LYS A 386 54.95 10.56 -14.86
CA LYS A 386 53.69 10.60 -15.59
C LYS A 386 52.45 10.13 -14.83
N VAL A 387 52.46 10.07 -13.50
CA VAL A 387 51.18 9.96 -12.78
C VAL A 387 50.67 11.37 -12.54
N LYS A 388 50.00 11.91 -13.57
CA LYS A 388 48.96 12.92 -13.34
C LYS A 388 48.05 12.32 -12.29
N VAL A 389 48.03 12.89 -11.09
CA VAL A 389 46.91 12.71 -10.18
C VAL A 389 45.68 13.10 -11.00
N LEU A 390 44.92 12.09 -11.43
CA LEU A 390 43.70 12.26 -12.20
C LEU A 390 42.68 12.90 -11.26
N TYR A 391 42.75 14.21 -11.09
CA TYR A 391 41.53 14.97 -10.92
C TYR A 391 40.79 14.85 -12.26
N PRO A 392 39.60 14.24 -12.32
CA PRO A 392 38.76 14.39 -13.48
C PRO A 392 38.44 15.88 -13.55
N SER A 393 39.03 16.57 -14.52
CA SER A 393 38.57 17.89 -14.91
C SER A 393 37.11 17.74 -15.33
N SER A 394 36.21 18.24 -14.50
CA SER A 394 34.81 18.48 -14.87
C SER A 394 34.78 19.27 -16.17
N LYS A 395 34.26 18.66 -17.23
CA LYS A 395 33.71 19.36 -18.38
C LYS A 395 32.20 19.38 -18.24
#